data_AF-N8XMH9-F1
#
_entry.id   AF-N8XMH9-F1
#
_cell.length_a   1.000
_cell.length_b   1.000
_cell.length_c   1.000
_cell.angle_alpha   90.00
_cell.angle_beta   90.00
_cell.angle_gamma   90.00
#
_symmetry.space_group_name_H-M   'P 1'
#
loop_
_entity.id
_entity.type
_entity.pdbx_description
1 polymer ?
#
loop_
_entity_poly.entity_id
_entity_poly.type
_entity_poly.pdbx_seq_one_letter_code
_entity_poly.pdbx_strand_id
1 'polypeptide(L)' 'MSKMSAAVYDPPSNEFPHLVVIFNDQGEVVISMPCSSVAEGEAFLEQASKGFPTETKVIE' A
#
# COMPACT_ATOMS: atom_id res chain seq x y z
N MET A 1 -12.08 -6.12 15.35
CA MET A 1 -12.08 -5.35 14.08
C MET A 1 -10.88 -5.83 13.29
N SER A 2 -11.08 -6.29 12.05
CA SER A 2 -9.99 -6.71 11.17
C SER A 2 -9.14 -5.51 10.81
N LYS A 3 -7.86 -5.54 11.17
CA LYS A 3 -6.90 -4.49 10.85
C LYS A 3 -6.28 -4.79 9.50
N MET A 4 -6.52 -3.94 8.52
CA MET A 4 -5.80 -4.00 7.25
C MET A 4 -4.61 -3.05 7.31
N SER A 5 -3.46 -3.50 6.80
CA SER A 5 -2.23 -2.71 6.70
C SER A 5 -1.92 -2.47 5.24
N ALA A 6 -1.26 -1.36 4.90
CA ALA A 6 -0.90 -1.06 3.52
C ALA A 6 0.49 -0.43 3.44
N ALA A 7 1.17 -0.67 2.33
CA ALA A 7 2.51 -0.14 2.07
C ALA A 7 2.67 0.22 0.59
N VAL A 8 3.53 1.19 0.32
CA VAL A 8 4.04 1.46 -1.03
C VAL A 8 5.48 0.99 -1.08
N TYR A 9 5.76 0.04 -1.96
CA TYR A 9 7.10 -0.47 -2.21
C TYR A 9 7.80 0.42 -3.24
N ASP A 10 8.94 0.97 -2.84
CA ASP A 10 9.87 1.71 -3.67
C ASP A 10 11.04 0.79 -4.08
N PRO A 11 11.11 0.34 -5.34
CA PRO A 11 12.13 -0.60 -5.77
C PRO A 11 13.52 0.04 -5.85
N PRO A 12 14.60 -0.71 -5.55
CA PRO A 12 15.97 -0.21 -5.64
C PRO A 12 16.45 0.02 -7.10
N SER A 13 15.71 -0.46 -8.10
CA SER A 13 15.97 -0.25 -9.52
C SER A 13 14.74 0.32 -10.22
N ASN A 14 14.98 1.30 -11.10
CA ASN A 14 13.97 1.93 -11.94
C ASN A 14 13.40 0.99 -13.03
N GLU A 15 13.96 -0.22 -13.18
CA GLU A 15 13.44 -1.25 -14.08
C GLU A 15 12.14 -1.88 -13.56
N PHE A 16 11.82 -1.67 -12.27
CA PHE A 16 10.58 -2.13 -11.65
C PHE A 16 9.69 -0.95 -11.30
N PRO A 17 8.37 -1.04 -11.50
CA PRO A 17 7.44 -0.02 -11.04
C PRO A 17 7.34 -0.03 -9.51
N HIS A 18 6.95 1.10 -8.93
CA HIS A 18 6.51 1.14 -7.55
C HIS A 18 5.27 0.27 -7.39
N LEU A 19 5.06 -0.30 -6.21
CA LEU A 19 3.93 -1.19 -5.96
C LEU A 19 3.15 -0.73 -4.74
N VAL A 20 1.84 -0.56 -4.89
CA VAL A 20 0.93 -0.44 -3.76
C VAL A 20 0.51 -1.85 -3.35
N VAL A 21 0.70 -2.17 -2.07
CA VAL A 21 0.37 -3.47 -1.49
C VAL A 21 -0.52 -3.29 -0.27
N ILE A 22 -1.63 -4.04 -0.20
CA ILE A 22 -2.54 -4.07 0.95
C ILE A 22 -2.55 -5.47 1.53
N PHE A 23 -2.45 -5.55 2.85
CA PHE A 23 -2.41 -6.77 3.64
C PHE A 23 -3.67 -6.88 4.50
N ASN A 24 -4.22 -8.10 4.62
CA ASN A 24 -5.27 -8.40 5.60
C ASN A 24 -4.67 -8.52 7.03
N ASP A 25 -5.53 -8.82 8.01
CA ASP A 25 -5.11 -8.97 9.42
C ASP A 25 -4.22 -10.18 9.69
N GLN A 26 -4.11 -11.10 8.71
CA GLN A 26 -3.23 -12.27 8.76
C GLN A 26 -1.87 -11.98 8.09
N GLY A 27 -1.67 -10.78 7.53
CA GLY A 27 -0.46 -10.40 6.80
C GLY A 27 -0.43 -10.91 5.36
N GLU A 28 -1.55 -11.39 4.82
CA GLU A 28 -1.64 -11.86 3.44
C GLU A 28 -1.94 -10.69 2.49
N VAL A 29 -1.31 -10.70 1.32
CA VAL A 29 -1.55 -9.70 0.27
C VAL A 29 -2.94 -9.88 -0.32
N VAL A 30 -3.80 -8.88 -0.16
CA VAL A 30 -5.13 -8.83 -0.76
C VAL A 30 -5.18 -7.99 -2.03
N ILE A 31 -4.33 -6.96 -2.13
CA ILE A 31 -4.22 -6.09 -3.31
C ILE A 31 -2.73 -5.85 -3.58
N SER A 32 -2.34 -5.93 -4.85
CA SER A 32 -1.03 -5.53 -5.35
C SER A 32 -1.20 -4.88 -6.71
N MET A 33 -0.81 -3.61 -6.85
CA MET A 33 -0.90 -2.89 -8.12
C MET A 33 0.31 -1.98 -8.36
N PRO A 34 0.77 -1.85 -9.62
CA PRO A 34 1.83 -0.90 -9.94
C PRO A 34 1.34 0.55 -9.85
N CYS A 35 2.22 1.45 -9.44
CA CYS A 35 2.04 2.90 -9.48
C CYS A 35 3.29 3.59 -10.05
N SER A 36 3.14 4.80 -10.56
CA SER A 36 4.24 5.50 -11.25
C SER A 36 5.23 6.15 -10.29
N SER A 37 4.84 6.34 -9.02
CA SER A 37 5.68 6.95 -7.98
C SER A 37 5.20 6.57 -6.58
N VAL A 38 6.04 6.76 -5.56
CA VAL A 38 5.64 6.65 -4.14
C VAL A 38 4.45 7.56 -3.83
N ALA A 39 4.51 8.83 -4.23
CA ALA A 39 3.46 9.81 -3.96
C ALA A 39 2.10 9.43 -4.57
N GLU A 40 2.09 8.85 -5.77
CA GLU A 40 0.87 8.33 -6.39
C GLU A 40 0.30 7.15 -5.59
N GLY A 41 1.17 6.25 -5.13
CA GLY A 41 0.78 5.12 -4.29
C GLY A 41 0.21 5.56 -2.95
N GLU A 42 0.81 6.55 -2.30
CA GLU A 42 0.31 7.12 -1.03
C GLU A 42 -1.05 7.80 -1.22
N ALA A 43 -1.23 8.57 -2.28
CA ALA A 43 -2.51 9.20 -2.61
C ALA A 43 -3.61 8.16 -2.86
N PHE A 44 -3.27 7.04 -3.51
CA PHE A 44 -4.18 5.91 -3.67
C PHE A 44 -4.55 5.30 -2.32
N LEU A 45 -3.59 5.06 -1.43
CA LEU A 45 -3.85 4.53 -0.08
C LEU A 45 -4.69 5.49 0.77
N GLU A 46 -4.51 6.80 0.63
CA GLU A 46 -5.33 7.79 1.33
C GLU A 46 -6.79 7.77 0.82
N GLN A 47 -7.01 7.59 -0.47
CA GLN A 47 -8.37 7.41 -1.01
C GLN A 47 -8.96 6.07 -0.61
N ALA A 48 -8.18 4.99 -0.68
CA ALA A 48 -8.58 3.66 -0.27
C ALA A 48 -8.98 3.66 1.21
N SER A 49 -8.22 4.32 2.09
CA SER A 49 -8.53 4.40 3.53
C SER A 49 -9.79 5.21 3.88
N LYS A 50 -10.32 6.01 2.94
CA LYS A 50 -11.64 6.64 3.09
C LYS A 50 -12.78 5.67 2.77
N GLY A 51 -12.50 4.63 1.97
CA GLY A 51 -13.43 3.53 1.66
C GLY A 51 -13.24 2.26 2.51
N PHE A 52 -12.03 2.05 3.03
CA PHE A 52 -11.61 0.93 3.87
C PHE A 52 -11.24 1.45 5.26
N PRO A 53 -11.72 0.87 6.37
CA PRO A 53 -11.21 1.21 7.70
C PRO A 53 -9.77 0.70 7.84
N THR A 54 -8.77 1.44 7.36
CA THR A 54 -7.34 1.08 7.44
C THR A 54 -6.60 2.02 8.39
N GLU A 55 -5.91 1.41 9.36
CA GLU A 55 -5.00 2.06 10.31
C GLU A 55 -3.60 2.07 9.67
N THR A 56 -3.12 3.22 9.18
CA THR A 56 -1.82 3.32 8.49
C THR A 56 -0.67 3.39 9.51
N LYS A 57 0.30 2.47 9.42
CA LYS A 57 1.59 2.54 10.14
C LYS A 57 2.74 2.73 9.15
N VAL A 58 3.55 3.77 9.37
CA VAL A 58 4.83 3.97 8.69
C VAL A 58 5.86 3.04 9.33
N ILE A 59 6.55 2.24 8.51
CA ILE A 59 7.65 1.36 8.95
C ILE A 59 8.95 2.04 8.50
N GLU A 60 9.78 2.45 9.46
CA GLU A 60 11.14 2.98 9.26
C GLU A 60 12.20 1.86 9.34
#